data_AF-A0A453LPG5-F1
#
_entry.id   AF-A0A453LPG5-F1
#
_cell.length_a   1.000
_cell.length_b   1.000
_cell.length_c   1.000
_cell.angle_alpha   90.00
_cell.angle_beta   90.00
_cell.angle_gamma   90.00
#
_symmetry.space_group_name_H-M   'P 1'
#
loop_
_entity.id
_entity.type
_entity.pdbx_description
1 polymer ?
#
loop_
_entity_poly.entity_id
_entity_poly.type
_entity_poly.pdbx_seq_one_letter_code
_entity_poly.pdbx_strand_id
1 'polypeptide(L)'
;MTTMVLPSHPPDYTCFSLLSKGVARNASPPRREDDKDGHYVFAVGENLTSRYKIYRKMGEGTFGQVLECWDRERKEMVAIKIVRAVNKYSDAAMIEIDVLQKLARNDATGKHCVQIRNWFDYRNHICIVCEKLGPSLYDFLRKTAYRPFPIDLVRELGEQLLESVAFMHALKLIHTDLKPENILLVSSEDAKLAENKDGSFSKKVPKSSAIKLIDFGSTAYDHQDCSYIVSTRHYRAPEVILGHGWSYPCDIWSIGCILVELCSGETLFQTHENLEHLAMMERVLGPLPRHMLERAEYVY
;
A
#
# COMPACT_ATOMS: atom_id res chain seq x y z
N MET A 1 -79.27 9.91 8.52
CA MET A 1 -78.14 10.16 7.61
C MET A 1 -77.16 9.01 7.75
N THR A 2 -76.86 8.09 6.82
CA THR A 2 -77.37 7.68 5.50
C THR A 2 -76.16 7.06 4.79
N THR A 3 -76.11 5.72 4.74
CA THR A 3 -75.45 4.82 3.76
C THR A 3 -73.99 5.01 3.27
N MET A 4 -73.18 3.98 3.53
CA MET A 4 -72.37 3.15 2.60
C MET A 4 -71.78 3.73 1.29
N VAL A 5 -70.49 3.39 1.04
CA VAL A 5 -69.94 2.90 -0.25
C VAL A 5 -68.88 1.80 0.03
N LEU A 6 -68.72 0.81 -0.88
CA LEU A 6 -67.80 -0.36 -0.88
C LEU A 6 -66.84 -0.29 -2.12
N PRO A 7 -66.14 -1.36 -2.58
CA PRO A 7 -64.96 -2.05 -2.04
C PRO A 7 -63.79 -2.21 -3.08
N SER A 8 -62.67 -2.88 -2.73
CA SER A 8 -61.86 -3.73 -3.67
C SER A 8 -60.68 -4.49 -2.98
N HIS A 9 -60.27 -5.63 -3.57
CA HIS A 9 -59.15 -6.54 -3.21
C HIS A 9 -58.06 -6.49 -4.32
N PRO A 10 -57.02 -7.37 -4.38
CA PRO A 10 -55.91 -7.74 -3.46
C PRO A 10 -54.53 -7.40 -4.18
N PRO A 11 -53.39 -8.14 -4.15
CA PRO A 11 -52.85 -9.21 -3.26
C PRO A 11 -51.34 -9.05 -2.84
N ASP A 12 -50.82 -10.11 -2.18
CA ASP A 12 -49.46 -10.70 -2.20
C ASP A 12 -48.15 -9.88 -2.22
N TYR A 13 -47.28 -10.19 -1.24
CA TYR A 13 -46.01 -10.90 -1.52
C TYR A 13 -45.66 -11.87 -0.38
N THR A 14 -45.93 -13.16 -0.58
CA THR A 14 -45.32 -14.25 0.20
C THR A 14 -43.89 -14.49 -0.29
N CYS A 15 -42.88 -14.33 0.58
CA CYS A 15 -41.54 -14.82 0.27
C CYS A 15 -41.38 -16.24 0.83
N PHE A 16 -41.30 -17.21 -0.06
CA PHE A 16 -41.26 -18.64 0.27
C PHE A 16 -40.07 -19.03 1.14
N SER A 17 -40.36 -19.84 2.17
CA SER A 17 -39.38 -20.70 2.82
C SER A 17 -38.93 -21.80 1.85
N LEU A 18 -37.82 -21.57 1.14
CA LEU A 18 -37.09 -22.63 0.44
C LEU A 18 -35.77 -22.95 1.14
N LEU A 19 -35.71 -24.17 1.64
CA LEU A 19 -34.57 -24.84 2.24
C LEU A 19 -33.28 -24.66 1.42
N SER A 20 -32.42 -23.71 1.82
CA SER A 20 -30.98 -23.86 1.60
C SER A 20 -30.41 -24.68 2.74
N LYS A 21 -30.05 -25.93 2.42
CA LYS A 21 -29.37 -26.88 3.32
C LYS A 21 -28.21 -26.18 4.01
N GLY A 22 -28.02 -26.45 5.31
CA GLY A 22 -27.07 -25.73 6.16
C GLY A 22 -25.70 -25.51 5.52
N VAL A 23 -25.48 -24.31 5.01
CA VAL A 23 -24.17 -23.87 4.53
C VAL A 23 -23.27 -23.83 5.75
N ALA A 24 -22.33 -24.78 5.84
CA ALA A 24 -21.42 -24.85 6.96
C ALA A 24 -20.72 -23.48 7.10
N ARG A 25 -20.79 -22.87 8.30
CA ARG A 25 -20.30 -21.49 8.56
C ARG A 25 -18.80 -21.28 8.25
N ASN A 26 -18.08 -22.37 7.97
CA ASN A 26 -16.66 -22.47 7.69
C ASN A 26 -16.36 -23.11 6.31
N ALA A 27 -17.36 -23.32 5.45
CA ALA A 27 -17.13 -23.81 4.09
C ALA A 27 -16.31 -22.79 3.29
N SER A 28 -15.40 -23.29 2.46
CA SER A 28 -14.76 -22.49 1.40
C SER A 28 -15.82 -21.98 0.42
N PRO A 29 -15.62 -20.81 -0.19
CA PRO A 29 -16.59 -20.21 -1.11
C PRO A 29 -16.71 -21.08 -2.37
N PRO A 30 -17.80 -20.92 -3.16
CA PRO A 30 -17.90 -21.55 -4.47
C PRO A 30 -16.62 -21.35 -5.30
N ARG A 31 -16.25 -22.35 -6.11
CA ARG A 31 -15.17 -22.14 -7.08
C ARG A 31 -15.72 -21.24 -8.18
N ARG A 32 -15.08 -20.08 -8.34
CA ARG A 32 -15.23 -19.22 -9.52
C ARG A 32 -14.00 -19.44 -10.40
N GLU A 33 -14.13 -19.12 -11.68
CA GLU A 33 -12.97 -18.92 -12.53
C GLU A 33 -12.36 -17.55 -12.21
N ASP A 34 -11.07 -17.42 -12.49
CA ASP A 34 -10.34 -16.17 -12.32
C ASP A 34 -10.76 -15.19 -13.43
N ASP A 35 -10.52 -13.89 -13.24
CA ASP A 35 -10.81 -12.94 -14.31
C ASP A 35 -9.80 -13.04 -15.47
N LYS A 36 -10.12 -12.36 -16.58
CA LYS A 36 -9.28 -12.29 -17.79
C LYS A 36 -7.83 -11.84 -17.55
N ASP A 37 -7.57 -11.18 -16.43
CA ASP A 37 -6.30 -10.58 -16.04
C ASP A 37 -5.58 -11.40 -14.95
N GLY A 38 -6.14 -12.57 -14.59
CA GLY A 38 -5.61 -13.54 -13.64
C GLY A 38 -5.93 -13.24 -12.17
N HIS A 39 -6.86 -12.34 -11.86
CA HIS A 39 -7.24 -12.06 -10.46
C HIS A 39 -8.25 -13.08 -9.91
N TYR A 40 -8.09 -13.38 -8.62
CA TYR A 40 -9.03 -14.21 -7.86
C TYR A 40 -10.40 -13.53 -7.72
N VAL A 41 -11.47 -14.18 -8.21
CA VAL A 41 -12.82 -13.60 -8.14
C VAL A 41 -13.50 -13.92 -6.79
N PHE A 42 -13.70 -12.88 -5.98
CA PHE A 42 -14.28 -12.96 -4.64
C PHE A 42 -15.57 -12.15 -4.47
N ALA A 43 -16.30 -12.40 -3.38
CA ALA A 43 -17.43 -11.59 -2.92
C ALA A 43 -17.22 -11.12 -1.47
N VAL A 44 -17.64 -9.90 -1.15
CA VAL A 44 -17.53 -9.36 0.22
C VAL A 44 -18.44 -10.14 1.18
N GLY A 45 -17.92 -10.47 2.36
CA GLY A 45 -18.64 -11.21 3.40
C GLY A 45 -18.49 -12.73 3.33
N GLU A 46 -17.94 -13.28 2.25
CA GLU A 46 -17.67 -14.72 2.13
C GLU A 46 -16.37 -15.14 2.85
N ASN A 47 -16.13 -16.44 2.94
CA ASN A 47 -14.84 -16.97 3.40
C ASN A 47 -13.84 -16.95 2.23
N LEU A 48 -12.59 -16.55 2.44
CA LEU A 48 -11.50 -16.86 1.50
C LEU A 48 -11.12 -18.34 1.68
N THR A 49 -10.88 -18.74 2.93
CA THR A 49 -10.67 -20.13 3.38
C THR A 49 -11.50 -20.36 4.65
N SER A 50 -11.52 -21.58 5.19
CA SER A 50 -12.15 -21.86 6.50
C SER A 50 -11.63 -20.98 7.65
N ARG A 51 -10.41 -20.46 7.54
CA ARG A 51 -9.75 -19.57 8.51
C ARG A 51 -10.01 -18.09 8.26
N TYR A 52 -9.98 -17.63 7.01
CA TYR A 52 -10.04 -16.19 6.69
C TYR A 52 -11.40 -15.80 6.12
N LYS A 53 -12.09 -14.83 6.73
CA LYS A 53 -13.34 -14.25 6.20
C LYS A 53 -13.09 -12.88 5.57
N ILE A 54 -13.55 -12.67 4.34
CA ILE A 54 -13.37 -11.42 3.59
C ILE A 54 -14.34 -10.34 4.11
N TYR A 55 -13.80 -9.18 4.48
CA TYR A 55 -14.56 -8.01 4.96
C TYR A 55 -14.68 -6.90 3.92
N ARG A 56 -13.60 -6.59 3.18
CA ARG A 56 -13.63 -5.66 2.03
C ARG A 56 -12.36 -5.77 1.20
N LYS A 57 -12.38 -5.18 0.01
CA LYS A 57 -11.18 -4.84 -0.76
C LYS A 57 -10.47 -3.64 -0.10
N MET A 58 -9.15 -3.70 0.01
CA MET A 58 -8.29 -2.59 0.43
C MET A 58 -7.61 -1.92 -0.78
N GLY A 59 -7.17 -2.71 -1.76
CA GLY A 59 -6.49 -2.20 -2.95
C GLY A 59 -6.38 -3.22 -4.09
N GLU A 60 -5.85 -2.77 -5.22
CA GLU A 60 -5.53 -3.57 -6.41
C GLU A 60 -4.35 -2.94 -7.15
N GLY A 61 -3.54 -3.75 -7.83
CA GLY A 61 -2.51 -3.29 -8.75
C GLY A 61 -2.05 -4.38 -9.71
N THR A 62 -0.89 -4.16 -10.31
CA THR A 62 -0.27 -5.06 -11.30
C THR A 62 -0.06 -6.48 -10.77
N PHE A 63 0.25 -6.64 -9.49
CA PHE A 63 0.59 -7.93 -8.89
C PHE A 63 -0.63 -8.72 -8.38
N GLY A 64 -1.76 -8.06 -8.11
CA GLY A 64 -2.90 -8.70 -7.44
C GLY A 64 -3.82 -7.73 -6.71
N GLN A 65 -4.54 -8.25 -5.72
CA GLN A 65 -5.51 -7.52 -4.91
C GLN A 65 -5.19 -7.68 -3.42
N VAL A 66 -5.46 -6.65 -2.62
CA VAL A 66 -5.31 -6.71 -1.15
C VAL A 66 -6.68 -6.66 -0.51
N LEU A 67 -7.00 -7.64 0.33
CA LEU A 67 -8.27 -7.76 1.06
C LEU A 67 -8.08 -7.57 2.56
N GLU A 68 -9.01 -6.86 3.20
CA GLU A 68 -9.16 -6.89 4.64
C GLU A 68 -9.97 -8.13 5.02
N CYS A 69 -9.38 -8.97 5.87
CA CYS A 69 -9.95 -10.25 6.27
C CYS A 69 -9.91 -10.42 7.81
N TRP A 70 -10.84 -11.19 8.36
CA TRP A 70 -10.81 -11.64 9.75
C TRP A 70 -10.14 -13.01 9.85
N ASP A 71 -9.04 -13.11 10.61
CA ASP A 71 -8.37 -14.36 10.94
C ASP A 71 -9.10 -15.04 12.11
N ARG A 72 -9.82 -16.14 11.82
CA ARG A 72 -10.61 -16.87 12.82
C ARG A 72 -9.77 -17.62 13.84
N GLU A 73 -8.49 -17.87 13.58
CA GLU A 73 -7.58 -18.52 14.53
C GLU A 73 -6.95 -17.48 15.45
N ARG A 74 -6.33 -16.43 14.89
CA ARG A 74 -5.67 -15.37 15.66
C ARG A 74 -6.62 -14.35 16.30
N LYS A 75 -7.89 -14.30 15.86
CA LYS A 75 -8.91 -13.32 16.31
C LYS A 75 -8.48 -11.85 16.04
N GLU A 76 -7.77 -11.63 14.93
CA GLU A 76 -7.34 -10.30 14.49
C GLU A 76 -7.82 -10.00 13.07
N MET A 77 -7.90 -8.70 12.72
CA MET A 77 -8.00 -8.28 11.32
C MET A 77 -6.62 -8.39 10.67
N VAL A 78 -6.57 -8.94 9.46
CA VAL A 78 -5.36 -9.10 8.64
C VAL A 78 -5.54 -8.48 7.26
N ALA A 79 -4.45 -8.04 6.65
CA ALA A 79 -4.40 -7.72 5.23
C ALA A 79 -3.89 -8.96 4.47
N ILE A 80 -4.61 -9.38 3.43
CA ILE A 80 -4.21 -10.51 2.58
C ILE A 80 -3.97 -10.02 1.15
N LYS A 81 -2.71 -10.05 0.69
CA LYS A 81 -2.33 -9.81 -0.71
C LYS A 81 -2.53 -11.12 -1.46
N ILE A 82 -3.53 -11.17 -2.34
CA ILE A 82 -3.82 -12.29 -3.23
C ILE A 82 -3.18 -11.97 -4.58
N VAL A 83 -2.12 -12.70 -4.90
CA VAL A 83 -1.33 -12.56 -6.13
C VAL A 83 -2.10 -13.17 -7.30
N ARG A 84 -2.00 -12.57 -8.49
CA ARG A 84 -2.63 -13.11 -9.71
C ARG A 84 -2.11 -14.51 -10.03
N ALA A 85 -2.95 -15.38 -10.59
CA ALA A 85 -2.60 -16.73 -11.03
C ALA A 85 -1.78 -16.72 -12.34
N VAL A 86 -0.63 -16.07 -12.32
CA VAL A 86 0.32 -15.99 -13.45
C VAL A 86 1.73 -16.26 -12.90
N ASN A 87 2.41 -17.27 -13.44
CA ASN A 87 3.67 -17.79 -12.90
C ASN A 87 4.68 -16.69 -12.51
N LYS A 88 4.97 -15.74 -13.41
CA LYS A 88 5.92 -14.64 -13.15
C LYS A 88 5.57 -13.79 -11.91
N TYR A 89 4.30 -13.66 -11.55
CA TYR A 89 3.87 -12.93 -10.35
C TYR A 89 3.93 -13.82 -9.12
N SER A 90 3.66 -15.13 -9.24
CA SER A 90 3.87 -16.11 -8.17
C SER A 90 5.36 -16.22 -7.81
N ASP A 91 6.25 -16.27 -8.80
CA ASP A 91 7.70 -16.30 -8.60
C ASP A 91 8.19 -15.04 -7.87
N ALA A 92 7.75 -13.86 -8.31
CA ALA A 92 8.04 -12.59 -7.63
C ALA A 92 7.48 -12.53 -6.20
N ALA A 93 6.28 -13.09 -5.97
CA ALA A 93 5.70 -13.16 -4.64
C ALA A 93 6.46 -14.07 -3.68
N MET A 94 7.10 -15.14 -4.16
CA MET A 94 7.97 -15.97 -3.34
C MET A 94 9.24 -15.24 -2.91
N ILE A 95 9.77 -14.34 -3.75
CA ILE A 95 10.88 -13.44 -3.40
C ILE A 95 10.42 -12.42 -2.34
N GLU A 96 9.24 -11.81 -2.52
CA GLU A 96 8.65 -10.89 -1.53
C GLU A 96 8.42 -11.59 -0.17
N ILE A 97 8.00 -12.86 -0.17
CA ILE A 97 7.83 -13.67 1.04
C ILE A 97 9.17 -13.91 1.75
N ASP A 98 10.27 -14.19 1.04
CA ASP A 98 11.60 -14.35 1.65
C ASP A 98 12.06 -13.04 2.32
N VAL A 99 11.92 -11.91 1.61
CA VAL A 99 12.25 -10.58 2.16
C VAL A 99 11.41 -10.28 3.41
N LEU A 100 10.09 -10.47 3.35
CA LEU A 100 9.18 -10.30 4.50
C LEU A 100 9.57 -11.18 5.69
N GLN A 101 9.91 -12.45 5.45
CA GLN A 101 10.38 -13.36 6.50
C GLN A 101 11.74 -12.93 7.07
N LYS A 102 12.66 -12.45 6.23
CA LYS A 102 13.96 -11.93 6.68
C LYS A 102 13.77 -10.68 7.55
N LEU A 103 12.93 -9.74 7.15
CA LEU A 103 12.59 -8.55 7.94
C LEU A 103 11.99 -8.94 9.29
N ALA A 104 10.95 -9.79 9.31
CA ALA A 104 10.28 -10.21 10.54
C ALA A 104 11.18 -11.02 11.51
N ARG A 105 12.18 -11.76 10.99
CA ARG A 105 13.19 -12.46 11.84
C ARG A 105 14.18 -11.51 12.52
N ASN A 106 14.39 -10.30 11.98
CA ASN A 106 15.39 -9.35 12.45
C ASN A 106 14.79 -8.13 13.16
N ASP A 107 13.53 -7.79 12.93
CA ASP A 107 12.80 -6.76 13.67
C ASP A 107 12.09 -7.35 14.89
N ALA A 108 12.84 -7.56 15.99
CA ALA A 108 12.29 -8.09 17.24
C ALA A 108 11.20 -7.20 17.86
N THR A 109 11.12 -5.92 17.47
CA THR A 109 10.08 -4.98 17.93
C THR A 109 8.85 -4.94 17.01
N GLY A 110 9.00 -5.42 15.77
CA GLY A 110 8.05 -5.27 14.69
C GLY A 110 7.71 -3.80 14.35
N LYS A 111 8.60 -2.83 14.62
CA LYS A 111 8.29 -1.40 14.49
C LYS A 111 8.55 -0.81 13.10
N HIS A 112 9.42 -1.41 12.28
CA HIS A 112 9.91 -0.78 11.05
C HIS A 112 9.10 -1.18 9.80
N CYS A 113 8.84 -2.47 9.65
CA CYS A 113 8.25 -3.06 8.47
C CYS A 113 6.98 -3.83 8.83
N VAL A 114 6.02 -3.91 7.89
CA VAL A 114 4.81 -4.70 8.08
C VAL A 114 5.13 -6.17 8.37
N GLN A 115 4.52 -6.70 9.43
CA GLN A 115 4.81 -8.04 9.92
C GLN A 115 3.97 -9.08 9.17
N ILE A 116 4.68 -9.98 8.47
CA ILE A 116 4.07 -11.19 7.88
C ILE A 116 3.57 -12.12 8.99
N ARG A 117 2.33 -12.58 8.84
CA ARG A 117 1.60 -13.45 9.76
C ARG A 117 1.52 -14.88 9.26
N ASN A 118 1.42 -15.07 7.95
CA ASN A 118 1.40 -16.37 7.26
C ASN A 118 1.57 -16.15 5.75
N TRP A 119 1.79 -17.22 4.98
CA TRP A 119 1.48 -17.25 3.55
C TRP A 119 0.95 -18.63 3.18
N PHE A 120 0.23 -18.74 2.07
CA PHE A 120 -0.27 -20.02 1.54
C PHE A 120 -0.58 -19.93 0.04
N ASP A 121 -0.50 -21.06 -0.67
CA ASP A 121 -1.18 -21.18 -1.97
C ASP A 121 -2.67 -21.43 -1.72
N TYR A 122 -3.53 -20.72 -2.45
CA TYR A 122 -4.93 -21.07 -2.56
C TYR A 122 -5.41 -20.95 -4.01
N ARG A 123 -5.76 -22.09 -4.61
CA ARG A 123 -6.30 -22.18 -5.98
C ARG A 123 -5.35 -21.57 -7.03
N ASN A 124 -4.03 -21.78 -6.88
CA ASN A 124 -2.97 -21.22 -7.72
C ASN A 124 -2.68 -19.72 -7.48
N HIS A 125 -3.25 -19.12 -6.44
CA HIS A 125 -2.89 -17.78 -5.98
C HIS A 125 -2.01 -17.84 -4.74
N ILE A 126 -0.81 -17.26 -4.82
CA ILE A 126 -0.01 -17.00 -3.62
C ILE A 126 -0.72 -15.94 -2.78
N CYS A 127 -1.05 -16.28 -1.54
CA CYS A 127 -1.73 -15.43 -0.59
C CYS A 127 -0.77 -15.06 0.55
N ILE A 128 -0.35 -13.80 0.62
CA ILE A 128 0.53 -13.27 1.68
C ILE A 128 -0.35 -12.62 2.75
N VAL A 129 -0.26 -13.09 3.99
CA VAL A 129 -1.05 -12.58 5.13
C VAL A 129 -0.16 -11.72 6.00
N CYS A 130 -0.53 -10.45 6.16
CA CYS A 130 0.16 -9.47 7.00
C CYS A 130 -0.76 -8.94 8.10
N GLU A 131 -0.19 -8.32 9.12
CA GLU A 131 -0.95 -7.52 10.08
C GLU A 131 -1.76 -6.42 9.34
N LYS A 132 -2.95 -6.08 9.84
CA LYS A 132 -3.75 -4.99 9.28
C LYS A 132 -3.32 -3.66 9.86
N LEU A 133 -2.79 -2.78 9.01
CA LEU A 133 -2.41 -1.41 9.35
C LEU A 133 -3.56 -0.40 9.09
N GLY A 134 -3.30 0.88 9.33
CA GLY A 134 -4.13 2.01 8.97
C GLY A 134 -3.98 2.44 7.50
N PRO A 135 -4.41 3.67 7.16
CA PRO A 135 -4.26 4.20 5.81
C PRO A 135 -2.80 4.53 5.48
N SER A 136 -2.48 4.58 4.18
CA SER A 136 -1.21 5.14 3.70
C SER A 136 -1.11 6.64 3.97
N LEU A 137 0.10 7.20 3.96
CA LEU A 137 0.28 8.66 4.04
C LEU A 137 -0.38 9.37 2.84
N TYR A 138 -0.34 8.76 1.66
CA TYR A 138 -1.07 9.23 0.48
C TYR A 138 -2.59 9.25 0.70
N ASP A 139 -3.17 8.16 1.22
CA ASP A 139 -4.60 8.10 1.54
C ASP A 139 -4.99 9.14 2.59
N PHE A 140 -4.11 9.41 3.56
CA PHE A 140 -4.32 10.45 4.55
C PHE A 140 -4.31 11.84 3.91
N LEU A 141 -3.29 12.18 3.11
CA LEU A 141 -3.22 13.44 2.37
C LEU A 141 -4.49 13.66 1.55
N ARG A 142 -4.87 12.68 0.72
CA ARG A 142 -6.09 12.69 -0.11
C ARG A 142 -7.36 12.89 0.73
N LYS A 143 -7.50 12.17 1.85
CA LYS A 143 -8.61 12.32 2.82
C LYS A 143 -8.67 13.72 3.46
N THR A 144 -7.55 14.42 3.55
CA THR A 144 -7.46 15.82 4.00
C THR A 144 -7.37 16.84 2.86
N ALA A 145 -7.75 16.45 1.63
CA ALA A 145 -7.68 17.30 0.44
C ALA A 145 -6.28 17.91 0.19
N TYR A 146 -5.26 17.08 0.33
CA TYR A 146 -3.84 17.39 0.13
C TYR A 146 -3.34 18.56 0.99
N ARG A 147 -3.95 18.81 2.15
CA ARG A 147 -3.42 19.79 3.12
C ARG A 147 -2.09 19.26 3.70
N PRO A 148 -1.02 20.09 3.75
CA PRO A 148 0.25 19.73 4.39
C PRO A 148 0.09 19.15 5.79
N PHE A 149 0.98 18.26 6.20
CA PHE A 149 1.12 17.91 7.62
C PHE A 149 1.74 19.07 8.42
N PRO A 150 1.55 19.15 9.75
CA PRO A 150 2.35 20.04 10.60
C PRO A 150 3.83 19.63 10.56
N ILE A 151 4.75 20.61 10.56
CA ILE A 151 6.20 20.34 10.39
C ILE A 151 6.77 19.40 11.47
N ASP A 152 6.27 19.46 12.70
CA ASP A 152 6.71 18.57 13.79
C ASP A 152 6.30 17.12 13.53
N LEU A 153 5.10 16.90 12.96
CA LEU A 153 4.67 15.58 12.53
C LEU A 153 5.49 15.09 11.31
N VAL A 154 5.87 15.97 10.38
CA VAL A 154 6.78 15.57 9.28
C VAL A 154 8.15 15.17 9.83
N ARG A 155 8.65 15.83 10.89
CA ARG A 155 9.88 15.44 11.58
C ARG A 155 9.77 14.05 12.19
N GLU A 156 8.70 13.77 12.95
CA GLU A 156 8.44 12.45 13.55
C GLU A 156 8.28 11.33 12.50
N LEU A 157 7.61 11.62 11.38
CA LEU A 157 7.46 10.68 10.27
C LEU A 157 8.80 10.43 9.56
N GLY A 158 9.60 11.48 9.35
CA GLY A 158 10.91 11.39 8.71
C GLY A 158 11.94 10.61 9.54
N GLU A 159 11.94 10.80 10.85
CA GLU A 159 12.78 10.03 11.78
C GLU A 159 12.47 8.52 11.70
N GLN A 160 11.20 8.13 11.81
CA GLN A 160 10.78 6.73 11.71
C GLN A 160 11.01 6.13 10.32
N LEU A 161 10.86 6.92 9.26
CA LEU A 161 11.12 6.50 7.88
C LEU A 161 12.62 6.21 7.68
N LEU A 162 13.49 7.11 8.16
CA LEU A 162 14.94 6.93 8.13
C LEU A 162 15.38 5.74 8.99
N GLU A 163 14.84 5.57 10.19
CA GLU A 163 15.09 4.37 11.02
C GLU A 163 14.73 3.07 10.28
N SER A 164 13.58 3.04 9.61
CA SER A 164 13.07 1.83 8.93
C SER A 164 13.88 1.49 7.69
N VAL A 165 14.31 2.50 6.93
CA VAL A 165 15.19 2.31 5.76
C VAL A 165 16.61 1.94 6.21
N ALA A 166 17.15 2.54 7.28
CA ALA A 166 18.43 2.15 7.86
C ALA A 166 18.44 0.69 8.34
N PHE A 167 17.34 0.22 8.93
CA PHE A 167 17.15 -1.20 9.28
C PHE A 167 17.19 -2.12 8.05
N MET A 168 16.50 -1.77 6.96
CA MET A 168 16.57 -2.53 5.69
C MET A 168 17.98 -2.54 5.10
N HIS A 169 18.65 -1.39 5.07
CA HIS A 169 20.00 -1.23 4.52
C HIS A 169 21.03 -2.05 5.30
N ALA A 170 20.90 -2.11 6.63
CA ALA A 170 21.72 -2.98 7.49
C ALA A 170 21.53 -4.48 7.15
N LEU A 171 20.34 -4.88 6.69
CA LEU A 171 20.04 -6.23 6.22
C LEU A 171 20.39 -6.48 4.75
N LYS A 172 21.08 -5.55 4.09
CA LYS A 172 21.51 -5.62 2.68
C LYS A 172 20.36 -5.58 1.68
N LEU A 173 19.26 -4.93 2.06
CA LEU A 173 18.06 -4.74 1.25
C LEU A 173 17.95 -3.26 0.85
N ILE A 174 17.54 -3.00 -0.38
CA ILE A 174 17.22 -1.68 -0.93
C ILE A 174 15.74 -1.72 -1.32
N HIS A 175 14.91 -0.78 -0.83
CA HIS A 175 13.46 -0.85 -1.02
C HIS A 175 13.05 -0.59 -2.48
N THR A 176 13.75 0.34 -3.13
CA THR A 176 13.62 0.78 -4.53
C THR A 176 12.30 1.46 -4.93
N ASP A 177 11.17 1.16 -4.28
CA ASP A 177 9.86 1.82 -4.54
C ASP A 177 9.25 2.50 -3.30
N LEU A 178 10.03 3.36 -2.65
CA LEU A 178 9.53 4.22 -1.55
C LEU A 178 8.65 5.35 -2.10
N LYS A 179 7.46 5.49 -1.53
CA LYS A 179 6.45 6.51 -1.87
C LYS A 179 5.39 6.63 -0.74
N PRO A 180 4.60 7.70 -0.66
CA PRO A 180 3.62 7.90 0.40
C PRO A 180 2.51 6.83 0.44
N GLU A 181 2.25 6.11 -0.66
CA GLU A 181 1.37 4.93 -0.71
C GLU A 181 1.94 3.71 0.04
N ASN A 182 3.27 3.57 0.07
CA ASN A 182 3.99 2.43 0.67
C ASN A 182 4.42 2.69 2.13
N ILE A 183 3.99 3.82 2.71
CA ILE A 183 4.19 4.17 4.13
C ILE A 183 2.82 4.21 4.79
N LEU A 184 2.53 3.25 5.67
CA LEU A 184 1.22 3.13 6.33
C LEU A 184 1.31 3.53 7.79
N LEU A 185 0.31 4.29 8.24
CA LEU A 185 0.08 4.55 9.67
C LEU A 185 -0.30 3.24 10.36
N VAL A 186 0.21 2.99 11.56
CA VAL A 186 -0.15 1.81 12.37
C VAL A 186 -1.62 1.88 12.81
N SER A 187 -2.10 3.08 13.15
CA SER A 187 -3.48 3.31 13.56
C SER A 187 -4.34 3.92 12.45
N SER A 188 -5.64 3.62 12.47
CA SER A 188 -6.65 4.29 11.64
C SER A 188 -7.33 5.48 12.35
N GLU A 189 -6.93 5.79 13.58
CA GLU A 189 -7.55 6.84 14.39
C GLU A 189 -6.98 8.23 14.04
N ASP A 190 -7.88 9.18 13.82
CA ASP A 190 -7.54 10.59 13.56
C ASP A 190 -7.81 11.44 14.81
N ALA A 191 -7.00 12.48 15.03
CA ALA A 191 -7.28 13.57 15.96
C ALA A 191 -7.65 14.86 15.21
N LYS A 192 -8.31 15.79 15.91
CA LYS A 192 -8.46 17.18 15.48
C LYS A 192 -7.48 18.02 16.27
N LEU A 193 -6.62 18.79 15.58
CA LEU A 193 -5.90 19.88 16.23
C LEU A 193 -6.87 21.02 16.54
N ALA A 194 -6.64 21.70 17.67
CA ALA A 194 -7.51 22.75 18.18
C ALA A 194 -7.60 23.94 17.21
N GLU A 195 -8.72 24.64 17.28
CA GLU A 195 -9.05 25.77 16.41
C GLU A 195 -8.14 26.97 16.68
N ASN A 196 -7.75 27.67 15.62
CA ASN A 196 -7.34 29.06 15.74
C ASN A 196 -8.53 29.90 16.26
N LYS A 197 -8.26 31.00 16.96
CA LYS A 197 -9.30 31.84 17.63
C LYS A 197 -10.34 32.48 16.67
N ASP A 198 -10.14 32.34 15.36
CA ASP A 198 -11.03 32.79 14.29
C ASP A 198 -12.00 31.69 13.79
N GLY A 199 -11.90 30.46 14.31
CA GLY A 199 -12.79 29.33 13.97
C GLY A 199 -12.63 28.80 12.54
N SER A 200 -11.61 29.24 11.79
CA SER A 200 -11.56 29.05 10.33
C SER A 200 -10.99 27.70 9.88
N PHE A 201 -10.13 27.07 10.69
CA PHE A 201 -9.45 25.82 10.34
C PHE A 201 -9.40 24.82 11.50
N SER A 202 -10.14 23.71 11.38
CA SER A 202 -9.79 22.46 12.08
C SER A 202 -8.89 21.62 11.20
N LYS A 203 -7.69 21.29 11.68
CA LYS A 203 -6.71 20.46 10.96
C LYS A 203 -6.80 19.02 11.49
N LYS A 204 -7.18 18.08 10.62
CA LYS A 204 -7.18 16.66 10.95
C LYS A 204 -5.75 16.12 10.84
N VAL A 205 -5.31 15.36 11.83
CA VAL A 205 -4.00 14.69 11.88
C VAL A 205 -4.17 13.24 12.35
N PRO A 206 -3.21 12.34 12.08
CA PRO A 206 -3.17 11.04 12.73
C PRO A 206 -3.13 11.22 14.26
N LYS A 207 -3.84 10.38 15.02
CA LYS A 207 -3.76 10.38 16.49
C LYS A 207 -2.43 9.81 17.01
N SER A 208 -1.75 9.00 16.18
CA SER A 208 -0.41 8.51 16.39
C SER A 208 0.37 8.65 15.09
N SER A 209 1.62 9.11 15.19
CA SER A 209 2.58 9.22 14.08
C SER A 209 3.29 7.91 13.75
N ALA A 210 2.97 6.80 14.46
CA ALA A 210 3.57 5.50 14.23
C ALA A 210 3.32 5.01 12.78
N ILE A 211 4.40 4.74 12.04
CA ILE A 211 4.35 4.24 10.66
C ILE A 211 5.09 2.91 10.49
N LYS A 212 4.79 2.17 9.41
CA LYS A 212 5.58 1.04 8.90
C LYS A 212 5.67 1.06 7.38
N LEU A 213 6.78 0.53 6.86
CA LEU A 213 6.97 0.28 5.42
C LEU A 213 6.23 -0.98 4.95
N ILE A 214 5.72 -0.94 3.71
CA ILE A 214 5.05 -2.05 3.02
C ILE A 214 5.55 -2.22 1.57
N ASP A 215 5.09 -3.28 0.91
CA ASP A 215 5.28 -3.58 -0.52
C ASP A 215 6.75 -3.80 -0.94
N PHE A 216 7.32 -4.87 -0.41
CA PHE A 216 8.69 -5.30 -0.71
C PHE A 216 8.80 -6.10 -2.03
N GLY A 217 7.77 -6.09 -2.88
CA GLY A 217 7.76 -6.80 -4.17
C GLY A 217 8.78 -6.30 -5.19
N SER A 218 9.34 -5.10 -4.98
CA SER A 218 10.43 -4.50 -5.78
C SER A 218 11.75 -4.39 -5.00
N THR A 219 11.83 -4.94 -3.78
CA THR A 219 13.04 -4.86 -2.95
C THR A 219 14.16 -5.70 -3.55
N ALA A 220 15.33 -5.09 -3.68
CA ALA A 220 16.53 -5.71 -4.22
C ALA A 220 17.57 -5.98 -3.12
N TYR A 221 18.43 -6.96 -3.36
CA TYR A 221 19.63 -7.18 -2.55
C TYR A 221 20.83 -6.42 -3.14
N ASP A 222 21.74 -5.95 -2.28
CA ASP A 222 22.89 -5.09 -2.66
C ASP A 222 23.93 -5.71 -3.61
N HIS A 223 23.83 -7.02 -3.87
CA HIS A 223 24.71 -7.79 -4.76
C HIS A 223 24.03 -8.20 -6.08
N GLN A 224 22.79 -7.76 -6.31
CA GLN A 224 22.08 -7.98 -7.57
C GLN A 224 22.52 -6.96 -8.63
N ASP A 225 22.16 -7.21 -9.89
CA ASP A 225 22.36 -6.24 -10.97
C ASP A 225 21.43 -5.04 -10.78
N CYS A 226 21.99 -3.87 -10.53
CA CYS A 226 21.27 -2.63 -10.30
C CYS A 226 21.25 -1.69 -11.52
N SER A 227 21.31 -2.22 -12.75
CA SER A 227 21.25 -1.45 -14.00
C SER A 227 19.83 -1.10 -14.48
N TYR A 228 18.79 -1.80 -14.00
CA TYR A 228 17.42 -1.62 -14.47
C TYR A 228 16.69 -0.44 -13.82
N ILE A 229 15.63 0.08 -14.48
CA ILE A 229 14.84 1.21 -13.95
C ILE A 229 14.02 0.77 -12.73
N VAL A 230 14.22 1.47 -11.61
CA VAL A 230 13.43 1.33 -10.36
C VAL A 230 12.67 2.60 -10.00
N SER A 231 11.91 2.54 -8.90
CA SER A 231 11.13 3.61 -8.30
C SER A 231 9.94 4.10 -9.15
N THR A 232 8.83 4.38 -8.47
CA THR A 232 7.74 5.20 -9.03
C THR A 232 8.29 6.58 -9.44
N ARG A 233 7.94 7.04 -10.66
CA ARG A 233 8.61 8.12 -11.39
C ARG A 233 8.93 9.36 -10.53
N HIS A 234 7.96 9.85 -9.76
CA HIS A 234 8.09 11.10 -9.01
C HIS A 234 9.11 11.08 -7.85
N TYR A 235 9.50 9.88 -7.40
CA TYR A 235 10.45 9.66 -6.29
C TYR A 235 11.77 9.07 -6.79
N ARG A 236 11.94 8.94 -8.11
CA ARG A 236 13.11 8.31 -8.75
C ARG A 236 14.34 9.22 -8.72
N ALA A 237 15.47 8.66 -8.29
CA ALA A 237 16.74 9.34 -8.21
C ALA A 237 17.39 9.60 -9.59
N PRO A 238 18.20 10.67 -9.76
CA PRO A 238 18.81 11.04 -11.04
C PRO A 238 19.72 9.95 -11.62
N GLU A 239 20.46 9.21 -10.79
CA GLU A 239 21.33 8.11 -11.23
C GLU A 239 20.55 6.97 -11.92
N VAL A 240 19.30 6.72 -11.48
CA VAL A 240 18.39 5.74 -12.11
C VAL A 240 17.88 6.25 -13.46
N ILE A 241 17.71 7.57 -13.62
CA ILE A 241 17.24 8.18 -14.87
C ILE A 241 18.38 8.24 -15.91
N LEU A 242 19.60 8.52 -15.46
CA LEU A 242 20.79 8.65 -16.30
C LEU A 242 21.44 7.30 -16.65
N GLY A 243 21.06 6.21 -15.97
CA GLY A 243 21.55 4.86 -16.25
C GLY A 243 22.88 4.50 -15.56
N HIS A 244 23.28 5.18 -14.48
CA HIS A 244 24.56 4.89 -13.79
C HIS A 244 24.53 3.65 -12.88
N GLY A 245 23.43 2.90 -12.94
CA GLY A 245 23.02 1.99 -11.87
C GLY A 245 22.63 2.73 -10.58
N TRP A 246 22.22 1.97 -9.57
CA TRP A 246 21.78 2.51 -8.27
C TRP A 246 22.17 1.59 -7.11
N SER A 247 21.98 2.09 -5.89
CA SER A 247 22.20 1.36 -4.63
C SER A 247 21.38 2.05 -3.53
N TYR A 248 21.74 1.85 -2.25
CA TYR A 248 21.13 2.49 -1.09
C TYR A 248 20.74 4.00 -1.23
N PRO A 249 21.52 4.87 -1.91
CA PRO A 249 21.15 6.29 -2.05
C PRO A 249 19.82 6.57 -2.77
N CYS A 250 19.32 5.66 -3.63
CA CYS A 250 18.06 5.91 -4.35
C CYS A 250 16.83 5.93 -3.41
N ASP A 251 16.87 5.12 -2.34
CA ASP A 251 15.89 5.17 -1.25
C ASP A 251 15.96 6.53 -0.53
N ILE A 252 17.15 7.05 -0.26
CA ILE A 252 17.36 8.34 0.42
C ILE A 252 16.85 9.51 -0.42
N TRP A 253 17.03 9.48 -1.74
CA TRP A 253 16.42 10.44 -2.66
C TRP A 253 14.89 10.39 -2.59
N SER A 254 14.31 9.18 -2.63
CA SER A 254 12.86 8.98 -2.51
C SER A 254 12.32 9.58 -1.20
N ILE A 255 13.00 9.36 -0.06
CA ILE A 255 12.67 9.97 1.23
C ILE A 255 12.68 11.50 1.14
N GLY A 256 13.68 12.10 0.50
CA GLY A 256 13.75 13.56 0.30
C GLY A 256 12.52 14.11 -0.42
N CYS A 257 12.11 13.46 -1.52
CA CYS A 257 10.90 13.82 -2.27
C CYS A 257 9.63 13.67 -1.42
N ILE A 258 9.51 12.57 -0.67
CA ILE A 258 8.37 12.30 0.24
C ILE A 258 8.27 13.38 1.32
N LEU A 259 9.38 13.74 1.97
CA LEU A 259 9.35 14.73 3.06
C LEU A 259 8.93 16.12 2.57
N VAL A 260 9.27 16.49 1.34
CA VAL A 260 8.75 17.73 0.73
C VAL A 260 7.25 17.61 0.46
N GLU A 261 6.78 16.51 -0.13
CA GLU A 261 5.34 16.30 -0.38
C GLU A 261 4.50 16.32 0.90
N LEU A 262 5.01 15.77 2.02
CA LEU A 262 4.35 15.87 3.33
C LEU A 262 4.30 17.31 3.86
N CYS A 263 5.28 18.16 3.50
CA CYS A 263 5.36 19.58 3.87
C CYS A 263 4.54 20.53 2.97
N SER A 264 4.35 20.18 1.68
CA SER A 264 3.66 21.02 0.68
C SER A 264 2.24 20.56 0.37
N GLY A 265 1.95 19.26 0.53
CA GLY A 265 0.77 18.61 -0.03
C GLY A 265 0.91 18.27 -1.52
N GLU A 266 2.03 18.61 -2.16
CA GLU A 266 2.27 18.52 -3.60
C GLU A 266 3.58 17.78 -3.89
N THR A 267 3.53 16.83 -4.82
CA THR A 267 4.70 16.07 -5.27
C THR A 267 5.80 16.97 -5.82
N LEU A 268 7.01 16.86 -5.28
CA LEU A 268 8.16 17.70 -5.64
C LEU A 268 8.48 17.69 -7.15
N PHE A 269 8.43 16.51 -7.77
CA PHE A 269 8.70 16.33 -9.20
C PHE A 269 7.50 15.66 -9.89
N GLN A 270 6.44 16.43 -10.13
CA GLN A 270 5.31 16.01 -10.94
C GLN A 270 5.67 16.05 -12.42
N THR A 271 5.91 14.89 -13.02
CA THR A 271 6.48 14.74 -14.37
C THR A 271 6.07 13.42 -15.02
N HIS A 272 6.07 13.38 -16.35
CA HIS A 272 5.73 12.17 -17.12
C HIS A 272 6.89 11.65 -18.00
N GLU A 273 7.95 12.43 -18.19
CA GLU A 273 9.09 12.11 -19.06
C GLU A 273 10.45 12.22 -18.34
N ASN A 274 11.50 11.59 -18.88
CA ASN A 274 12.81 11.57 -18.21
C ASN A 274 13.53 12.93 -18.32
N LEU A 275 13.49 13.56 -19.50
CA LEU A 275 14.14 14.85 -19.74
C LEU A 275 13.47 15.98 -18.95
N GLU A 276 12.12 15.99 -18.91
CA GLU A 276 11.34 16.90 -18.05
C GLU A 276 11.73 16.73 -16.59
N HIS A 277 11.80 15.48 -16.09
CA HIS A 277 12.16 15.21 -14.70
C HIS A 277 13.55 15.77 -14.35
N LEU A 278 14.57 15.53 -15.19
CA LEU A 278 15.91 16.07 -14.97
C LEU A 278 15.93 17.61 -15.00
N ALA A 279 15.19 18.24 -15.93
CA ALA A 279 15.06 19.70 -15.98
C ALA A 279 14.35 20.29 -14.74
N MET A 280 13.37 19.58 -14.17
CA MET A 280 12.76 19.95 -12.89
C MET A 280 13.74 19.81 -11.73
N MET A 281 14.56 18.75 -11.69
CA MET A 281 15.62 18.59 -10.69
C MET A 281 16.60 19.76 -10.76
N GLU A 282 17.09 20.14 -11.95
CA GLU A 282 18.00 21.27 -12.11
C GLU A 282 17.38 22.62 -11.70
N ARG A 283 16.10 22.81 -11.99
CA ARG A 283 15.35 24.02 -11.59
C ARG A 283 15.22 24.17 -10.07
N VAL A 284 15.14 23.06 -9.34
CA VAL A 284 14.95 23.06 -7.87
C VAL A 284 16.29 23.02 -7.12
N LEU A 285 17.24 22.21 -7.58
CA LEU A 285 18.45 21.86 -6.84
C LEU A 285 19.72 22.52 -7.38
N GLY A 286 19.64 23.19 -8.54
CA GLY A 286 20.80 23.66 -9.29
C GLY A 286 21.32 22.59 -10.28
N PRO A 287 22.32 22.93 -11.10
CA PRO A 287 22.74 22.11 -12.23
C PRO A 287 23.25 20.73 -11.81
N LEU A 288 22.95 19.71 -12.62
CA LEU A 288 23.40 18.35 -12.38
C LEU A 288 24.94 18.28 -12.41
N PRO A 289 25.56 17.48 -11.52
CA PRO A 289 27.01 17.33 -11.51
C PRO A 289 27.53 16.84 -12.87
N ARG A 290 28.44 17.61 -13.47
CA ARG A 290 28.97 17.36 -14.83
C ARG A 290 29.44 15.92 -15.06
N HIS A 291 30.04 15.28 -14.05
CA HIS A 291 30.52 13.90 -14.13
C HIS A 291 29.40 12.85 -14.24
N MET A 292 28.16 13.18 -13.86
CA MET A 292 26.98 12.34 -14.10
C MET A 292 26.52 12.49 -15.55
N LEU A 293 26.49 13.71 -16.08
CA LEU A 293 26.11 13.97 -17.48
C LEU A 293 27.08 13.29 -18.47
N GLU A 294 28.38 13.34 -18.21
CA GLU A 294 29.43 12.74 -19.06
C GLU A 294 29.41 11.21 -19.10
N ARG A 295 28.61 10.54 -18.26
CA ARG A 295 28.51 9.07 -18.15
C ARG A 295 27.10 8.54 -18.42
N ALA A 296 26.19 9.37 -18.90
CA ALA A 296 24.79 8.99 -19.03
C ALA A 296 24.58 8.01 -20.19
N GLU A 297 23.91 6.89 -19.93
CA GLU A 297 23.71 5.82 -20.92
C GLU A 297 22.44 6.03 -21.78
N TYR A 298 21.47 6.80 -21.29
CA TYR A 298 20.11 6.86 -21.84
C TYR A 298 19.58 8.28 -22.15
N VAL A 299 20.47 9.27 -22.36
CA VAL A 299 20.06 10.61 -22.79
C VAL A 299 20.13 10.72 -24.31
N TYR A 300 18.98 10.48 -24.97
CA TYR A 300 18.73 10.70 -26.40
C TYR A 300 17.50 11.59 -26.59
#